data_AF-A0A8D1U4Y2-F1
#
_entry.id   AF-A0A8D1U4Y2-F1
#
_cell.length_a   1.000
_cell.length_b   1.000
_cell.length_c   1.000
_cell.angle_alpha   90.00
_cell.angle_beta   90.00
_cell.angle_gamma   90.00
#
_symmetry.space_group_name_H-M   'P 1'
#
loop_
_entity.id
_entity.type
_entity.pdbx_description
1 polymer ?
#
loop_
_entity_poly.entity_id
_entity_poly.type
_entity_poly.pdbx_seq_one_letter_code
_entity_poly.pdbx_strand_id
1 'polypeptide(L)'
;MAEKDLIFFFLMFSQAKRCDKKAVLIMRTECQPCSLNFGTKCPDGYTKITNGTVGVRDCRYPFEVRTYTLSLPGCRHICRKDYLQPQCCPGHWGPDCMECPGGAHSPCSGRGSCAEGMEGNGSCSCQEGFGGTACENCADDNVFGPSCSAACPCVHGVCNSGIHGDGTCECFSGYTGPNCDKPIPACAALFCPENSRCSPSSKDETTLECKCLPNYKSDGKSCEPINPCSQNICHPHAWCTYLGPNRHSCTCQEGYHGDGQVCFPVDPCQVNFGNCPTDSSVCRYDGPGQSHCECREHYHNFVPGVGCSMTDVCESHNPCHRDARCTTIAPGQTKCTCRKGYIGDGSRCYGNIMERLRELNTEPGGKWQGRLTSFISLLDKAYAWPLSNLGPFTLLLPTDKGLKGFNVKELLKDNEAARYFVKLHIIAGQMNTEQMTTLQMKTFYTLTGKSGEIFNGDKDNQVKLKLCGGKKKVNIIQGNIIASNGLLHILDRAMDKVAPTFESNNEQTIMTMLQPRYSKFRSLLEETNMGHALDEDGVGGPYTIFVPSNEALNNMKDGALDYLLSSEVLYHCILLTLTVACLDVTSISLVEFKVAIRPVRLSTGRKVYLPPQV
;
A
#
# COMPACT_ATOMS: atom_id res chain seq x y z
N MET A 1 -49.12 -21.37 -28.33
CA MET A 1 -48.05 -21.83 -27.42
C MET A 1 -47.32 -20.60 -26.88
N ALA A 2 -48.08 -19.67 -26.30
CA ALA A 2 -47.63 -18.36 -25.82
C ALA A 2 -48.08 -18.20 -24.36
N GLU A 3 -47.74 -19.19 -23.54
CA GLU A 3 -48.16 -19.29 -22.13
C GLU A 3 -47.07 -19.95 -21.26
N LYS A 4 -45.82 -19.98 -21.76
CA LYS A 4 -44.67 -20.50 -21.01
C LYS A 4 -43.58 -19.45 -20.71
N ASP A 5 -43.68 -18.26 -21.30
CA ASP A 5 -42.70 -17.18 -21.09
C ASP A 5 -43.03 -16.25 -19.91
N LEU A 6 -44.18 -16.45 -19.23
CA LEU A 6 -44.57 -15.63 -18.07
C LEU A 6 -44.25 -16.28 -16.71
N ILE A 7 -43.78 -17.53 -16.68
CA ILE A 7 -43.49 -18.28 -15.45
C ILE A 7 -41.99 -18.18 -15.07
N PHE A 8 -41.14 -17.68 -15.97
CA PHE A 8 -39.70 -17.48 -15.71
C PHE A 8 -39.34 -16.13 -15.08
N PHE A 9 -40.33 -15.29 -14.74
CA PHE A 9 -40.10 -13.97 -14.13
C PHE A 9 -40.32 -13.93 -12.61
N PHE A 10 -40.73 -15.02 -11.97
CA PHE A 10 -41.15 -15.04 -10.56
C PHE A 10 -40.36 -15.98 -9.63
N LEU A 11 -39.19 -16.47 -10.06
CA LEU A 11 -38.30 -17.23 -9.19
C LEU A 11 -36.95 -16.53 -9.05
N MET A 12 -36.66 -16.12 -7.81
CA MET A 12 -35.35 -15.76 -7.26
C MET A 12 -34.78 -14.36 -7.58
N PHE A 13 -35.46 -13.31 -7.13
CA PHE A 13 -34.72 -12.18 -6.55
C PHE A 13 -34.68 -12.37 -5.03
N SER A 14 -33.80 -13.25 -4.54
CA SER A 14 -33.23 -12.95 -3.22
C SER A 14 -32.43 -11.67 -3.43
N GLN A 15 -32.94 -10.53 -2.97
CA GLN A 15 -32.17 -9.30 -3.00
C GLN A 15 -30.83 -9.59 -2.32
N ALA A 16 -29.73 -9.31 -3.02
CA ALA A 16 -28.42 -9.42 -2.42
C ALA A 16 -28.44 -8.58 -1.14
N LYS A 17 -28.04 -9.14 0.01
CA LYS A 17 -28.01 -8.41 1.28
C LYS A 17 -26.92 -7.33 1.30
N ARG A 18 -25.88 -7.53 0.49
CA ARG A 18 -24.75 -6.61 0.32
C ARG A 18 -24.78 -5.91 -1.04
N CYS A 19 -24.55 -4.60 -1.00
CA CYS A 19 -24.47 -3.68 -2.13
C CYS A 19 -23.09 -2.99 -2.16
N ASP A 20 -22.04 -3.77 -1.89
CA ASP A 20 -20.69 -3.25 -1.75
C ASP A 20 -20.22 -2.52 -3.03
N LYS A 21 -19.53 -1.39 -2.86
CA LYS A 21 -19.07 -0.56 -3.99
C LYS A 21 -17.66 -0.95 -4.41
N LYS A 22 -17.45 -1.16 -5.70
CA LYS A 22 -16.12 -1.42 -6.27
C LYS A 22 -15.36 -0.10 -6.43
N ALA A 23 -14.20 -0.01 -5.81
CA ALA A 23 -13.22 1.06 -5.99
C ALA A 23 -11.89 0.48 -6.48
N VAL A 24 -11.09 1.29 -7.15
CA VAL A 24 -9.77 0.90 -7.64
C VAL A 24 -8.72 1.82 -7.04
N LEU A 25 -7.79 1.25 -6.29
CA LEU A 25 -6.65 1.96 -5.72
C LEU A 25 -5.44 1.77 -6.61
N ILE A 26 -4.83 2.86 -7.05
CA ILE A 26 -3.61 2.86 -7.87
C ILE A 26 -2.49 3.52 -7.09
N MET A 27 -1.34 2.86 -7.04
CA MET A 27 -0.13 3.41 -6.42
C MET A 27 1.12 3.12 -7.24
N ARG A 28 2.21 3.82 -6.94
CA ARG A 28 3.52 3.62 -7.57
C ARG A 28 4.52 3.14 -6.53
N THR A 29 5.37 2.17 -6.88
CA THR A 29 6.45 1.72 -6.01
C THR A 29 7.50 2.82 -5.86
N GLU A 30 8.37 2.68 -4.85
CA GLU A 30 9.53 3.55 -4.69
C GLU A 30 10.43 3.51 -5.94
N CYS A 31 11.04 4.66 -6.25
CA CYS A 31 11.96 4.79 -7.37
C CYS A 31 13.32 4.20 -6.99
N GLN A 32 13.83 3.31 -7.83
CA GLN A 32 15.07 2.59 -7.56
C GLN A 32 15.89 2.38 -8.84
N PRO A 33 17.15 1.89 -8.76
CA PRO A 33 17.90 1.51 -9.95
C PRO A 33 17.12 0.52 -10.80
N CYS A 34 17.05 0.75 -12.12
CA CYS A 34 16.30 -0.12 -13.03
C CYS A 34 16.80 -1.57 -13.03
N SER A 35 18.06 -1.80 -12.67
CA SER A 35 18.65 -3.13 -12.47
C SER A 35 18.09 -3.88 -11.26
N LEU A 36 17.62 -3.17 -10.23
CA LEU A 36 16.97 -3.77 -9.06
C LEU A 36 15.45 -3.87 -9.19
N ASN A 37 14.87 -3.03 -10.06
CA ASN A 37 13.42 -2.98 -10.19
C ASN A 37 12.78 -4.28 -10.76
N PHE A 38 13.57 -5.17 -11.38
CA PHE A 38 13.11 -6.46 -11.89
C PHE A 38 12.42 -7.34 -10.85
N GLY A 39 12.95 -7.35 -9.61
CA GLY A 39 12.43 -8.17 -8.51
C GLY A 39 11.33 -7.50 -7.68
N THR A 40 11.07 -6.21 -7.91
CA THR A 40 10.18 -5.41 -7.06
C THR A 40 8.75 -5.89 -7.17
N LYS A 41 8.19 -6.35 -6.04
CA LYS A 41 6.78 -6.73 -5.95
C LYS A 41 5.92 -5.51 -5.61
N CYS A 42 4.66 -5.56 -6.02
CA CYS A 42 3.68 -4.63 -5.48
C CYS A 42 3.41 -4.98 -4.01
N PRO A 43 2.99 -4.02 -3.19
CA PRO A 43 2.58 -4.28 -1.82
C PRO A 43 1.48 -5.35 -1.74
N ASP A 44 1.34 -6.00 -0.60
CA ASP A 44 0.38 -7.09 -0.44
C ASP A 44 -1.06 -6.64 -0.75
N GLY A 45 -1.76 -7.48 -1.51
CA GLY A 45 -3.09 -7.19 -2.06
C GLY A 45 -3.09 -6.28 -3.29
N TYR A 46 -1.94 -5.76 -3.74
CA TYR A 46 -1.83 -5.06 -5.03
C TYR A 46 -1.25 -5.96 -6.12
N THR A 47 -1.78 -5.80 -7.32
CA THR A 47 -1.31 -6.46 -8.55
C THR A 47 -0.48 -5.49 -9.39
N LYS A 48 0.60 -5.99 -10.00
CA LYS A 48 1.47 -5.19 -10.88
C LYS A 48 0.79 -5.01 -12.24
N ILE A 49 0.60 -3.76 -12.68
CA ILE A 49 -0.05 -3.45 -13.97
C ILE A 49 0.90 -2.93 -15.05
N THR A 50 2.12 -2.55 -14.69
CA THR A 50 3.13 -2.12 -15.68
C THR A 50 3.58 -3.30 -16.54
N ASN A 51 3.52 -3.14 -17.86
CA ASN A 51 4.04 -4.10 -18.82
C ASN A 51 5.58 -4.05 -18.88
N GLY A 52 6.22 -5.22 -18.84
CA GLY A 52 7.68 -5.35 -18.88
C GLY A 52 8.33 -5.51 -17.51
N THR A 53 9.52 -6.13 -17.50
CA THR A 53 10.22 -6.51 -16.26
C THR A 53 10.92 -5.33 -15.59
N VAL A 54 11.27 -4.27 -16.34
CA VAL A 54 12.06 -3.13 -15.85
C VAL A 54 11.20 -2.06 -15.16
N GLY A 55 9.90 -1.98 -15.47
CA GLY A 55 9.02 -0.90 -15.02
C GLY A 55 9.16 0.39 -15.83
N VAL A 56 8.56 1.48 -15.34
CA VAL A 56 8.50 2.77 -16.04
C VAL A 56 9.70 3.63 -15.62
N ARG A 57 10.41 4.19 -16.61
CA ARG A 57 11.55 5.12 -16.45
C ARG A 57 11.08 6.58 -16.29
N ASP A 58 10.17 6.84 -15.36
CA ASP A 58 9.55 8.16 -15.13
C ASP A 58 9.99 8.80 -13.79
N CYS A 59 11.07 8.32 -13.18
CA CYS A 59 11.49 8.76 -11.86
C CYS A 59 13.00 8.90 -11.72
N ARG A 60 13.45 9.57 -10.65
CA ARG A 60 14.86 9.68 -10.25
C ARG A 60 14.99 9.30 -8.78
N TYR A 61 16.12 8.67 -8.43
CA TYR A 61 16.42 8.25 -7.06
C TYR A 61 17.72 8.91 -6.57
N PRO A 62 17.83 9.17 -5.26
CA PRO A 62 19.06 9.69 -4.66
C PRO A 62 20.10 8.57 -4.50
N PHE A 63 21.33 8.84 -4.90
CA PHE A 63 22.49 7.96 -4.74
C PHE A 63 23.53 8.68 -3.88
N GLU A 64 23.71 8.21 -2.65
CA GLU A 64 24.64 8.79 -1.69
C GLU A 64 26.07 8.24 -1.89
N VAL A 65 27.02 9.13 -2.13
CA VAL A 65 28.45 8.85 -2.14
C VAL A 65 29.12 9.68 -1.05
N ARG A 66 29.28 9.09 0.14
CA ARG A 66 29.81 9.74 1.34
C ARG A 66 29.09 11.06 1.68
N THR A 67 29.63 12.20 1.24
CA THR A 67 29.10 13.56 1.48
C THR A 67 28.25 14.11 0.34
N TYR A 68 28.17 13.43 -0.80
CA TYR A 68 27.46 13.91 -1.98
C TYR A 68 26.23 13.04 -2.29
N THR A 69 25.13 13.67 -2.69
CA THR A 69 23.92 12.98 -3.15
C THR A 69 23.69 13.27 -4.62
N LEU A 70 23.82 12.24 -5.45
CA LEU A 70 23.59 12.31 -6.89
C LEU A 70 22.14 11.93 -7.21
N SER A 71 21.49 12.65 -8.12
CA SER A 71 20.15 12.31 -8.60
C SER A 71 20.24 11.51 -9.90
N LEU A 72 20.04 10.19 -9.80
CA LEU A 72 20.18 9.26 -10.94
C LEU A 72 18.81 8.85 -11.50
N PRO A 73 18.67 8.64 -12.83
CA PRO A 73 17.46 8.06 -13.42
C PRO A 73 17.14 6.69 -12.83
N GLY A 74 15.88 6.47 -12.45
CA GLY A 74 15.40 5.23 -11.86
C GLY A 74 14.16 4.68 -12.55
N CYS A 75 13.72 3.52 -12.05
CA CYS A 75 12.51 2.84 -12.48
C CYS A 75 11.58 2.58 -11.29
N ARG A 76 10.28 2.50 -11.57
CA ARG A 76 9.25 2.08 -10.61
C ARG A 76 8.11 1.34 -11.31
N HIS A 77 7.37 0.55 -10.55
CA HIS A 77 6.16 -0.12 -11.02
C HIS A 77 4.89 0.62 -10.59
N ILE A 78 3.82 0.41 -11.36
CA ILE A 78 2.47 0.86 -11.03
C ILE A 78 1.70 -0.37 -10.57
N CYS A 79 1.01 -0.22 -9.46
CA CYS A 79 0.32 -1.28 -8.74
C CYS A 79 -1.16 -0.91 -8.60
N ARG A 80 -2.04 -1.91 -8.75
CA ARG A 80 -3.50 -1.77 -8.67
C ARG A 80 -4.06 -2.73 -7.62
N LYS A 81 -4.93 -2.24 -6.75
CA LYS A 81 -5.75 -3.05 -5.84
C LYS A 81 -7.21 -2.73 -6.09
N ASP A 82 -7.99 -3.77 -6.35
CA ASP A 82 -9.44 -3.65 -6.35
C ASP A 82 -9.90 -3.70 -4.90
N TYR A 83 -10.63 -2.68 -4.47
CA TYR A 83 -11.13 -2.54 -3.12
C TYR A 83 -12.66 -2.57 -3.16
N LEU A 84 -13.25 -3.40 -2.32
CA LEU A 84 -14.70 -3.50 -2.18
C LEU A 84 -15.08 -2.76 -0.89
N GLN A 85 -15.73 -1.61 -1.03
CA GLN A 85 -16.22 -0.85 0.12
C GLN A 85 -17.50 -1.51 0.64
N PRO A 86 -17.51 -2.04 1.88
CA PRO A 86 -18.66 -2.75 2.41
C PRO A 86 -19.89 -1.84 2.54
N GLN A 87 -21.05 -2.29 2.06
CA GLN A 87 -22.30 -1.55 2.16
C GLN A 87 -23.49 -2.53 2.17
N CYS A 88 -24.47 -2.31 3.07
CA CYS A 88 -25.73 -3.04 3.02
C CYS A 88 -26.65 -2.48 1.93
N CYS A 89 -27.45 -3.35 1.33
CA CYS A 89 -28.54 -2.91 0.46
C CYS A 89 -29.67 -2.24 1.27
N PRO A 90 -30.54 -1.45 0.64
CA PRO A 90 -31.71 -0.87 1.31
C PRO A 90 -32.53 -1.94 2.03
N GLY A 91 -33.09 -1.59 3.18
CA GLY A 91 -33.84 -2.50 4.05
C GLY A 91 -32.98 -3.49 4.84
N HIS A 92 -31.66 -3.30 4.88
CA HIS A 92 -30.74 -4.15 5.63
C HIS A 92 -29.80 -3.33 6.53
N TRP A 93 -29.38 -3.91 7.65
CA TRP A 93 -28.66 -3.21 8.71
C TRP A 93 -27.57 -4.05 9.38
N GLY A 94 -26.63 -3.39 10.06
CA GLY A 94 -25.55 -4.02 10.82
C GLY A 94 -24.40 -4.55 9.96
N PRO A 95 -23.33 -5.06 10.58
CA PRO A 95 -22.15 -5.57 9.89
C PRO A 95 -22.44 -6.77 8.98
N ASP A 96 -23.45 -7.56 9.34
CA ASP A 96 -23.89 -8.75 8.60
C ASP A 96 -25.03 -8.48 7.61
N CYS A 97 -25.48 -7.22 7.50
CA CYS A 97 -26.61 -6.80 6.65
C CYS A 97 -27.85 -7.67 6.88
N MET A 98 -28.30 -7.72 8.13
CA MET A 98 -29.54 -8.37 8.52
C MET A 98 -30.75 -7.60 7.98
N GLU A 99 -31.84 -8.30 7.72
CA GLU A 99 -33.06 -7.71 7.18
C GLU A 99 -33.77 -6.86 8.25
N CYS A 100 -34.31 -5.70 7.86
CA CYS A 100 -35.14 -4.88 8.74
C CYS A 100 -36.45 -5.60 9.12
N PRO A 101 -37.01 -5.34 10.33
CA PRO A 101 -38.32 -5.85 10.71
C PRO A 101 -39.39 -5.46 9.68
N GLY A 102 -40.34 -6.35 9.37
CA GLY A 102 -41.33 -6.15 8.29
C GLY A 102 -40.82 -6.45 6.88
N GLY A 103 -39.52 -6.76 6.73
CA GLY A 103 -38.88 -7.21 5.49
C GLY A 103 -38.10 -6.11 4.76
N ALA A 104 -37.15 -6.50 3.91
CA ALA A 104 -36.27 -5.58 3.19
C ALA A 104 -37.01 -4.71 2.16
N HIS A 105 -38.09 -5.25 1.58
CA HIS A 105 -38.90 -4.54 0.60
C HIS A 105 -39.81 -3.49 1.24
N SER A 106 -40.31 -3.79 2.44
CA SER A 106 -41.24 -2.91 3.16
C SER A 106 -40.80 -2.76 4.62
N PRO A 107 -39.64 -2.14 4.89
CA PRO A 107 -39.11 -2.01 6.25
C PRO A 107 -40.14 -1.37 7.18
N CYS A 108 -40.22 -1.88 8.41
CA CYS A 108 -41.19 -1.48 9.43
C CYS A 108 -42.64 -1.54 8.91
N SER A 109 -42.95 -2.63 8.19
CA SER A 109 -44.26 -2.90 7.57
C SER A 109 -44.78 -1.77 6.67
N GLY A 110 -43.89 -0.91 6.16
CA GLY A 110 -44.23 0.28 5.38
C GLY A 110 -44.86 1.42 6.20
N ARG A 111 -44.86 1.33 7.53
CA ARG A 111 -45.51 2.25 8.47
C ARG A 111 -44.53 2.90 9.44
N GLY A 112 -43.24 2.89 9.08
CA GLY A 112 -42.15 3.43 9.88
C GLY A 112 -40.87 3.57 9.07
N SER A 113 -39.79 3.94 9.77
CA SER A 113 -38.43 4.01 9.20
C SER A 113 -37.49 3.09 9.97
N CYS A 114 -36.72 2.29 9.26
CA CYS A 114 -35.71 1.40 9.84
C CYS A 114 -34.36 2.11 9.95
N ALA A 115 -33.67 1.93 11.08
CA ALA A 115 -32.26 2.31 11.22
C ALA A 115 -31.37 1.35 10.42
N GLU A 116 -31.33 1.56 9.09
CA GLU A 116 -30.61 0.74 8.12
C GLU A 116 -29.13 1.13 7.93
N GLY A 117 -28.39 0.32 7.16
CA GLY A 117 -26.98 0.55 6.83
C GLY A 117 -25.99 -0.14 7.78
N MET A 118 -24.69 -0.02 7.46
CA MET A 118 -23.60 -0.73 8.17
C MET A 118 -23.49 -0.38 9.66
N GLU A 119 -23.91 0.83 10.04
CA GLU A 119 -23.93 1.34 11.42
C GLU A 119 -25.34 1.31 12.04
N GLY A 120 -26.34 0.91 11.24
CA GLY A 120 -27.72 0.79 11.69
C GLY A 120 -27.90 -0.36 12.67
N ASN A 121 -28.90 -0.25 13.55
CA ASN A 121 -29.24 -1.26 14.55
C ASN A 121 -30.60 -1.95 14.29
N GLY A 122 -31.21 -1.69 13.13
CA GLY A 122 -32.46 -2.33 12.71
C GLY A 122 -33.72 -1.90 13.45
N SER A 123 -33.63 -0.93 14.38
CA SER A 123 -34.79 -0.47 15.11
C SER A 123 -35.76 0.28 14.20
N CYS A 124 -37.05 0.02 14.40
CA CYS A 124 -38.14 0.67 13.69
C CYS A 124 -38.65 1.88 14.47
N SER A 125 -38.64 3.04 13.82
CA SER A 125 -39.33 4.25 14.29
C SER A 125 -40.70 4.32 13.62
N CYS A 126 -41.77 4.01 14.37
CA CYS A 126 -43.13 3.95 13.84
C CYS A 126 -43.75 5.33 13.64
N GLN A 127 -44.60 5.43 12.62
CA GLN A 127 -45.45 6.60 12.40
C GLN A 127 -46.49 6.73 13.53
N GLU A 128 -46.99 7.94 13.76
CA GLU A 128 -47.99 8.22 14.80
C GLU A 128 -49.24 7.33 14.63
N GLY A 129 -49.69 6.71 15.72
CA GLY A 129 -50.83 5.78 15.74
C GLY A 129 -50.47 4.31 15.51
N PHE A 130 -49.25 3.99 15.10
CA PHE A 130 -48.76 2.60 14.92
C PHE A 130 -47.76 2.19 16.00
N GLY A 131 -47.73 0.90 16.30
CA GLY A 131 -46.85 0.29 17.30
C GLY A 131 -46.44 -1.13 16.94
N GLY A 132 -45.68 -1.77 17.82
CA GLY A 132 -45.05 -3.08 17.57
C GLY A 132 -43.62 -2.97 17.06
N THR A 133 -42.92 -4.11 17.01
CA THR A 133 -41.49 -4.18 16.66
C THR A 133 -41.20 -3.90 15.18
N ALA A 134 -42.20 -4.10 14.32
CA ALA A 134 -42.19 -3.82 12.90
C ALA A 134 -43.30 -2.85 12.49
N CYS A 135 -43.86 -2.06 13.42
CA CYS A 135 -45.00 -1.16 13.19
C CYS A 135 -46.23 -1.87 12.59
N GLU A 136 -46.46 -3.10 13.03
CA GLU A 136 -47.48 -4.04 12.55
C GLU A 136 -48.80 -3.96 13.34
N ASN A 137 -48.83 -3.20 14.44
CA ASN A 137 -49.99 -3.04 15.32
C ASN A 137 -50.47 -1.59 15.39
N CYS A 138 -51.68 -1.38 15.88
CA CYS A 138 -52.09 -0.05 16.34
C CYS A 138 -51.44 0.25 17.69
N ALA A 139 -51.09 1.52 17.92
CA ALA A 139 -50.49 1.95 19.19
C ALA A 139 -51.51 2.00 20.34
N ASP A 140 -52.79 2.24 20.03
CA ASP A 140 -53.90 2.23 20.99
C ASP A 140 -54.77 0.99 20.74
N ASP A 141 -55.17 0.31 21.82
CA ASP A 141 -56.00 -0.90 21.77
C ASP A 141 -57.47 -0.59 21.41
N ASN A 142 -57.90 0.68 21.51
CA ASN A 142 -59.27 1.14 21.23
C ASN A 142 -59.42 1.78 19.85
N VAL A 143 -58.49 1.60 18.93
CA VAL A 143 -58.62 2.06 17.54
C VAL A 143 -58.59 0.89 16.57
N PHE A 144 -59.22 1.07 15.41
CA PHE A 144 -59.33 0.04 14.39
C PHE A 144 -59.16 0.59 12.96
N GLY A 145 -59.01 -0.34 12.04
CA GLY A 145 -58.86 -0.07 10.62
C GLY A 145 -57.40 0.11 10.18
N PRO A 146 -57.15 0.12 8.85
CA PRO A 146 -55.81 0.03 8.29
C PRO A 146 -54.92 1.25 8.59
N SER A 147 -55.51 2.35 9.07
CA SER A 147 -54.83 3.59 9.48
C SER A 147 -54.80 3.81 10.99
N CYS A 148 -55.37 2.91 11.81
CA CYS A 148 -55.47 3.05 13.27
C CYS A 148 -56.08 4.39 13.72
N SER A 149 -57.04 4.92 12.96
CA SER A 149 -57.59 6.26 13.18
C SER A 149 -59.06 6.26 13.62
N ALA A 150 -59.77 5.14 13.46
CA ALA A 150 -61.16 5.03 13.86
C ALA A 150 -61.23 4.55 15.32
N ALA A 151 -61.86 5.32 16.20
CA ALA A 151 -62.05 4.93 17.59
C ALA A 151 -63.18 3.91 17.72
N CYS A 152 -62.99 2.91 18.59
CA CYS A 152 -63.98 1.91 18.91
C CYS A 152 -65.23 2.55 19.56
N PRO A 153 -66.44 2.32 19.01
CA PRO A 153 -67.66 2.96 19.50
C PRO A 153 -68.31 2.23 20.70
N CYS A 154 -67.75 1.09 21.12
CA CYS A 154 -68.36 0.21 22.13
C CYS A 154 -68.33 0.84 23.52
N VAL A 155 -69.49 1.01 24.15
CA VAL A 155 -69.61 1.54 25.52
C VAL A 155 -69.49 0.42 26.56
N HIS A 156 -70.22 -0.68 26.37
CA HIS A 156 -70.19 -1.85 27.27
C HIS A 156 -70.00 -3.15 26.46
N GLY A 157 -68.87 -3.27 25.76
CA GLY A 157 -68.52 -4.45 24.98
C GLY A 157 -67.05 -4.49 24.59
N VAL A 158 -66.63 -5.59 23.96
CA VAL A 158 -65.29 -5.74 23.38
C VAL A 158 -65.33 -5.32 21.92
N CYS A 159 -64.42 -4.46 21.51
CA CYS A 159 -64.29 -4.00 20.13
C CYS A 159 -63.38 -4.94 19.33
N ASN A 160 -63.74 -5.22 18.08
CA ASN A 160 -62.82 -5.79 17.10
C ASN A 160 -61.83 -4.71 16.62
N SER A 161 -60.77 -4.49 17.41
CA SER A 161 -59.78 -3.44 17.21
C SER A 161 -58.53 -3.89 16.43
N GLY A 162 -57.61 -2.95 16.17
CA GLY A 162 -56.35 -3.21 15.45
C GLY A 162 -56.43 -2.95 13.93
N ILE A 163 -55.31 -3.17 13.24
CA ILE A 163 -55.13 -2.82 11.80
C ILE A 163 -56.14 -3.54 10.89
N HIS A 164 -56.50 -4.78 11.26
CA HIS A 164 -57.48 -5.60 10.55
C HIS A 164 -58.88 -5.58 11.20
N GLY A 165 -59.05 -4.83 12.28
CA GLY A 165 -60.32 -4.70 13.00
C GLY A 165 -61.33 -3.88 12.19
N ASP A 166 -62.60 -4.23 12.32
CA ASP A 166 -63.73 -3.56 11.67
C ASP A 166 -64.58 -2.71 12.65
N GLY A 167 -64.19 -2.67 13.93
CA GLY A 167 -64.85 -1.88 14.97
C GLY A 167 -66.17 -2.46 15.45
N THR A 168 -66.51 -3.69 15.05
CA THR A 168 -67.72 -4.37 15.55
C THR A 168 -67.62 -4.64 17.06
N CYS A 169 -68.75 -4.47 17.75
CA CYS A 169 -68.82 -4.62 19.20
C CYS A 169 -69.47 -5.95 19.60
N GLU A 170 -68.76 -6.73 20.40
CA GLU A 170 -69.34 -7.85 21.15
C GLU A 170 -69.83 -7.35 22.51
N CYS A 171 -71.15 -7.20 22.68
CA CYS A 171 -71.72 -6.60 23.88
C CYS A 171 -71.61 -7.49 25.12
N PHE A 172 -71.28 -6.86 26.25
CA PHE A 172 -71.35 -7.52 27.55
C PHE A 172 -72.80 -7.86 27.89
N SER A 173 -72.98 -9.00 28.58
CA SER A 173 -74.30 -9.46 29.04
C SER A 173 -75.02 -8.38 29.84
N GLY A 174 -76.27 -8.06 29.46
CA GLY A 174 -77.05 -6.97 30.06
C GLY A 174 -77.09 -5.68 29.24
N TYR A 175 -76.35 -5.61 28.12
CA TYR A 175 -76.39 -4.49 27.18
C TYR A 175 -76.65 -4.97 25.75
N THR A 176 -77.26 -4.12 24.94
CA THR A 176 -77.60 -4.41 23.54
C THR A 176 -77.43 -3.17 22.67
N GLY A 177 -77.66 -3.32 21.37
CA GLY A 177 -77.42 -2.31 20.35
C GLY A 177 -76.02 -2.39 19.74
N PRO A 178 -75.79 -1.70 18.61
CA PRO A 178 -74.53 -1.77 17.86
C PRO A 178 -73.32 -1.23 18.64
N ASN A 179 -73.55 -0.33 19.59
CA ASN A 179 -72.50 0.27 20.45
C ASN A 179 -72.56 -0.23 21.89
N CYS A 180 -73.43 -1.21 22.20
CA CYS A 180 -73.61 -1.76 23.55
C CYS A 180 -73.96 -0.69 24.61
N ASP A 181 -74.71 0.33 24.21
CA ASP A 181 -75.11 1.48 25.02
C ASP A 181 -76.47 1.30 25.70
N LYS A 182 -77.26 0.30 25.28
CA LYS A 182 -78.64 0.12 25.77
C LYS A 182 -78.71 -0.98 26.83
N PRO A 183 -79.00 -0.66 28.10
CA PRO A 183 -79.17 -1.67 29.14
C PRO A 183 -80.46 -2.47 28.88
N ILE A 184 -80.41 -3.78 29.14
CA ILE A 184 -81.56 -4.66 29.10
C ILE A 184 -82.43 -4.40 30.36
N PRO A 185 -83.72 -4.05 30.23
CA PRO A 185 -84.55 -3.60 31.35
C PRO A 185 -84.60 -4.57 32.55
N ALA A 186 -84.61 -5.88 32.29
CA ALA A 186 -84.63 -6.90 33.34
C ALA A 186 -83.33 -6.97 34.17
N CYS A 187 -82.20 -6.52 33.61
CA CYS A 187 -80.91 -6.49 34.29
C CYS A 187 -80.73 -5.25 35.17
N ALA A 188 -81.35 -4.12 34.82
CA ALA A 188 -81.28 -2.91 35.61
C ALA A 188 -81.93 -3.05 37.00
N ALA A 189 -82.91 -3.96 37.15
CA ALA A 189 -83.62 -4.21 38.40
C ALA A 189 -82.85 -5.11 39.39
N LEU A 190 -81.75 -5.77 38.95
CA LEU A 190 -81.05 -6.79 39.74
C LEU A 190 -79.98 -6.23 40.70
N PHE A 191 -79.66 -4.92 40.61
CA PHE A 191 -78.68 -4.21 41.45
C PHE A 191 -77.36 -4.99 41.67
N CYS A 192 -76.70 -5.36 40.57
CA CYS A 192 -75.46 -6.13 40.62
C CYS A 192 -74.30 -5.34 41.27
N PRO A 193 -73.40 -6.02 42.03
CA PRO A 193 -72.24 -5.39 42.66
C PRO A 193 -71.26 -4.81 41.63
N GLU A 194 -70.38 -3.89 42.04
CA GLU A 194 -69.37 -3.31 41.15
C GLU A 194 -68.50 -4.40 40.47
N ASN A 195 -68.10 -4.14 39.23
CA ASN A 195 -67.36 -5.07 38.38
C ASN A 195 -68.08 -6.41 38.11
N SER A 196 -69.41 -6.41 38.14
CA SER A 196 -70.23 -7.55 37.74
C SER A 196 -71.28 -7.14 36.69
N ARG A 197 -71.71 -8.12 35.90
CA ARG A 197 -72.73 -7.99 34.86
C ARG A 197 -73.88 -8.95 35.10
N CYS A 198 -75.05 -8.55 34.64
CA CYS A 198 -76.22 -9.41 34.62
C CYS A 198 -76.13 -10.37 33.43
N SER A 199 -76.29 -11.67 33.68
CA SER A 199 -76.27 -12.69 32.65
C SER A 199 -77.27 -13.80 32.94
N PRO A 200 -77.76 -14.56 31.94
CA PRO A 200 -78.59 -15.72 32.18
C PRO A 200 -77.90 -16.73 33.11
N SER A 201 -78.68 -17.34 34.00
CA SER A 201 -78.17 -18.29 34.96
C SER A 201 -77.70 -19.56 34.27
N SER A 202 -76.62 -20.12 34.79
CA SER A 202 -76.03 -21.36 34.27
C SER A 202 -76.98 -22.57 34.33
N LYS A 203 -78.06 -22.46 35.13
CA LYS A 203 -79.07 -23.51 35.34
C LYS A 203 -80.36 -23.28 34.56
N ASP A 204 -80.64 -22.03 34.16
CA ASP A 204 -81.88 -21.63 33.49
C ASP A 204 -81.66 -20.30 32.76
N GLU A 205 -81.80 -20.32 31.43
CA GLU A 205 -81.60 -19.15 30.56
C GLU A 205 -82.62 -18.02 30.78
N THR A 206 -83.74 -18.32 31.45
CA THR A 206 -84.79 -17.32 31.76
C THR A 206 -84.54 -16.58 33.08
N THR A 207 -83.66 -17.11 33.94
CA THR A 207 -83.33 -16.51 35.24
C THR A 207 -82.06 -15.68 35.12
N LEU A 208 -82.09 -14.40 35.49
CA LEU A 208 -80.92 -13.50 35.41
C LEU A 208 -80.14 -13.49 36.73
N GLU A 209 -78.81 -13.65 36.67
CA GLU A 209 -77.90 -13.61 37.81
C GLU A 209 -76.72 -12.66 37.57
N CYS A 210 -76.18 -12.07 38.63
CA CYS A 210 -74.97 -11.26 38.56
C CYS A 210 -73.74 -12.17 38.49
N LYS A 211 -72.99 -12.09 37.40
CA LYS A 211 -71.67 -12.74 37.24
C LYS A 211 -70.60 -11.66 37.15
N CYS A 212 -69.41 -11.94 37.65
CA CYS A 212 -68.30 -11.00 37.49
C CYS A 212 -68.02 -10.67 36.02
N LEU A 213 -67.57 -9.45 35.75
CA LEU A 213 -67.11 -9.05 34.43
C LEU A 213 -65.99 -9.99 33.95
N PRO A 214 -65.76 -10.12 32.62
CA PRO A 214 -64.61 -10.85 32.12
C PRO A 214 -63.33 -10.31 32.78
N ASN A 215 -62.42 -11.20 33.17
CA ASN A 215 -61.18 -10.87 33.90
C ASN A 215 -61.37 -10.44 35.36
N TYR A 216 -62.51 -10.76 35.96
CA TYR A 216 -62.73 -10.69 37.41
C TYR A 216 -63.21 -12.05 37.93
N LYS A 217 -62.70 -12.48 39.09
CA LYS A 217 -63.11 -13.69 39.79
C LYS A 217 -64.04 -13.33 40.95
N SER A 218 -65.03 -14.18 41.22
CA SER A 218 -65.92 -14.01 42.35
C SER A 218 -65.25 -14.53 43.63
N ASP A 219 -65.21 -13.71 44.67
CA ASP A 219 -64.83 -14.12 46.04
C ASP A 219 -66.09 -14.35 46.92
N GLY A 220 -67.24 -14.64 46.28
CA GLY A 220 -68.49 -14.97 46.98
C GLY A 220 -69.33 -13.77 47.46
N LYS A 221 -68.78 -12.55 47.50
CA LYS A 221 -69.54 -11.30 47.78
C LYS A 221 -69.19 -10.13 46.85
N SER A 222 -68.00 -10.14 46.25
CA SER A 222 -67.49 -9.10 45.37
C SER A 222 -66.67 -9.71 44.24
N CYS A 223 -66.48 -8.94 43.17
CA CYS A 223 -65.70 -9.34 42.01
C CYS A 223 -64.29 -8.74 42.09
N GLU A 224 -63.29 -9.60 42.24
CA GLU A 224 -61.88 -9.21 42.31
C GLU A 224 -61.18 -9.33 40.96
N PRO A 225 -60.27 -8.42 40.61
CA PRO A 225 -59.53 -8.50 39.35
C PRO A 225 -58.69 -9.78 39.22
N ILE A 226 -58.71 -10.40 38.04
CA ILE A 226 -57.77 -11.46 37.67
C ILE A 226 -56.47 -10.79 37.24
N ASN A 227 -55.34 -11.25 37.81
CA ASN A 227 -54.02 -10.83 37.38
C ASN A 227 -53.62 -11.56 36.08
N PRO A 228 -53.52 -10.86 34.92
CA PRO A 228 -53.19 -11.49 33.65
C PRO A 228 -51.77 -12.10 33.63
N CYS A 229 -50.86 -11.59 34.46
CA CYS A 229 -49.48 -12.08 34.52
C CYS A 229 -49.36 -13.52 35.03
N SER A 230 -50.41 -14.07 35.65
CA SER A 230 -50.43 -15.47 36.08
C SER A 230 -50.76 -16.45 34.94
N GLN A 231 -51.06 -15.95 33.73
CA GLN A 231 -51.51 -16.77 32.58
C GLN A 231 -50.49 -16.84 31.43
N ASN A 232 -49.19 -16.61 31.67
CA ASN A 232 -48.13 -16.63 30.64
C ASN A 232 -48.44 -15.79 29.39
N ILE A 233 -48.97 -14.59 29.60
CA ILE A 233 -49.43 -13.68 28.53
C ILE A 233 -48.30 -12.86 27.88
N CYS A 234 -47.10 -12.87 28.45
CA CYS A 234 -45.91 -12.20 27.90
C CYS A 234 -44.93 -13.24 27.34
N HIS A 235 -43.94 -12.79 26.56
CA HIS A 235 -42.85 -13.65 26.11
C HIS A 235 -42.12 -14.31 27.30
N PRO A 236 -41.58 -15.55 27.16
CA PRO A 236 -40.82 -16.20 28.23
C PRO A 236 -39.61 -15.39 28.73
N HIS A 237 -39.04 -14.56 27.86
CA HIS A 237 -37.95 -13.62 28.17
C HIS A 237 -38.43 -12.19 28.45
N ALA A 238 -39.66 -12.02 28.97
CA ALA A 238 -40.20 -10.74 29.39
C ALA A 238 -40.71 -10.78 30.84
N TRP A 239 -40.68 -9.63 31.51
CA TRP A 239 -41.35 -9.40 32.78
C TRP A 239 -42.76 -8.86 32.55
N CYS A 240 -43.73 -9.43 33.25
CA CYS A 240 -45.11 -8.95 33.25
C CYS A 240 -45.38 -8.08 34.47
N THR A 241 -45.80 -6.84 34.24
CA THR A 241 -46.20 -5.90 35.29
C THR A 241 -47.72 -5.77 35.29
N TYR A 242 -48.34 -6.07 36.43
CA TYR A 242 -49.78 -5.91 36.62
C TYR A 242 -50.15 -4.43 36.80
N LEU A 243 -50.95 -3.88 35.87
CA LEU A 243 -51.36 -2.46 35.88
C LEU A 243 -52.82 -2.26 36.29
N GLY A 244 -53.55 -3.34 36.52
CA GLY A 244 -54.95 -3.32 36.91
C GLY A 244 -55.77 -4.42 36.23
N PRO A 245 -57.08 -4.42 36.40
CA PRO A 245 -57.97 -5.47 35.89
C PRO A 245 -57.84 -5.62 34.37
N ASN A 246 -57.46 -6.82 33.91
CA ASN A 246 -57.12 -7.11 32.51
C ASN A 246 -56.03 -6.23 31.87
N ARG A 247 -55.33 -5.39 32.65
CA ARG A 247 -54.29 -4.49 32.16
C ARG A 247 -52.94 -4.96 32.67
N HIS A 248 -52.03 -5.14 31.74
CA HIS A 248 -50.67 -5.56 32.02
C HIS A 248 -49.72 -4.85 31.08
N SER A 249 -48.44 -4.82 31.43
CA SER A 249 -47.38 -4.40 30.53
C SER A 249 -46.30 -5.47 30.53
N CYS A 250 -45.89 -5.87 29.32
CA CYS A 250 -44.76 -6.76 29.13
C CYS A 250 -43.53 -5.94 28.79
N THR A 251 -42.41 -6.22 29.46
CA THR A 251 -41.12 -5.59 29.17
C THR A 251 -40.07 -6.68 29.00
N CYS A 252 -39.33 -6.68 27.89
CA CYS A 252 -38.28 -7.68 27.68
C CYS A 252 -37.23 -7.63 28.81
N GLN A 253 -36.72 -8.81 29.16
CA GLN A 253 -35.62 -8.97 30.11
C GLN A 253 -34.34 -8.33 29.57
N GLU A 254 -33.40 -8.04 30.47
CA GLU A 254 -32.08 -7.53 30.10
C GLU A 254 -31.39 -8.45 29.08
N GLY A 255 -30.77 -7.86 28.04
CA GLY A 255 -30.16 -8.60 26.93
C GLY A 255 -31.14 -8.98 25.81
N TYR A 256 -32.42 -8.62 25.92
CA TYR A 256 -33.42 -8.78 24.88
C TYR A 256 -34.07 -7.44 24.50
N HIS A 257 -34.50 -7.32 23.24
CA HIS A 257 -35.21 -6.15 22.73
C HIS A 257 -36.52 -6.56 22.04
N GLY A 258 -37.49 -5.65 22.03
CA GLY A 258 -38.82 -5.87 21.48
C GLY A 258 -39.91 -5.18 22.30
N ASP A 259 -41.15 -5.60 22.10
CA ASP A 259 -42.34 -5.01 22.75
C ASP A 259 -42.82 -5.78 23.99
N GLY A 260 -42.06 -6.79 24.43
CA GLY A 260 -42.39 -7.65 25.57
C GLY A 260 -43.32 -8.81 25.25
N GLN A 261 -44.01 -8.76 24.12
CA GLN A 261 -44.77 -9.89 23.56
C GLN A 261 -43.87 -10.72 22.62
N VAL A 262 -43.00 -10.04 21.89
CA VAL A 262 -41.90 -10.64 21.14
C VAL A 262 -40.61 -10.05 21.67
N CYS A 263 -39.69 -10.90 22.13
CA CYS A 263 -38.37 -10.48 22.60
C CYS A 263 -37.29 -11.25 21.83
N PHE A 264 -36.51 -10.50 21.04
CA PHE A 264 -35.35 -11.03 20.34
C PHE A 264 -34.09 -10.86 21.19
N PRO A 265 -33.13 -11.79 21.13
CA PRO A 265 -31.84 -11.62 21.80
C PRO A 265 -31.07 -10.47 21.16
N VAL A 266 -30.53 -9.58 21.98
CA VAL A 266 -29.63 -8.53 21.52
C VAL A 266 -28.27 -9.14 21.30
N ASP A 267 -27.77 -9.12 20.07
CA ASP A 267 -26.36 -9.42 19.77
C ASP A 267 -25.55 -8.12 19.84
N PRO A 268 -24.71 -7.92 20.89
CA PRO A 268 -23.90 -6.71 21.00
C PRO A 268 -22.93 -6.57 19.83
N CYS A 269 -22.52 -7.64 19.15
CA CYS A 269 -21.62 -7.56 17.99
C CYS A 269 -22.27 -6.88 16.78
N GLN A 270 -23.61 -6.83 16.72
CA GLN A 270 -24.34 -6.14 15.65
C GLN A 270 -24.49 -4.63 15.92
N VAL A 271 -24.24 -4.18 17.15
CA VAL A 271 -24.38 -2.78 17.57
C VAL A 271 -23.04 -2.27 18.07
N ASN A 272 -22.45 -1.27 17.41
CA ASN A 272 -21.12 -0.74 17.75
C ASN A 272 -20.03 -1.83 17.87
N PHE A 273 -20.18 -2.95 17.17
CA PHE A 273 -19.24 -4.08 17.18
C PHE A 273 -18.90 -4.59 18.60
N GLY A 274 -19.88 -4.59 19.52
CA GLY A 274 -19.70 -5.02 20.91
C GLY A 274 -18.75 -4.13 21.73
N ASN A 275 -18.53 -2.88 21.28
CA ASN A 275 -17.48 -1.98 21.77
C ASN A 275 -16.06 -2.55 21.60
N CYS A 276 -15.88 -3.53 20.71
CA CYS A 276 -14.58 -4.07 20.37
C CYS A 276 -13.89 -3.16 19.33
N PRO A 277 -12.59 -2.84 19.49
CA PRO A 277 -11.83 -2.13 18.47
C PRO A 277 -11.71 -2.95 17.18
N THR A 278 -12.33 -2.48 16.10
CA THR A 278 -12.48 -3.21 14.83
C THR A 278 -11.15 -3.51 14.14
N ASP A 279 -10.15 -2.65 14.33
CA ASP A 279 -8.83 -2.73 13.67
C ASP A 279 -7.98 -3.93 14.14
N SER A 280 -8.11 -4.34 15.40
CA SER A 280 -7.22 -5.32 16.04
C SER A 280 -7.94 -6.48 16.71
N SER A 281 -9.27 -6.43 16.83
CA SER A 281 -10.06 -7.45 17.51
C SER A 281 -11.27 -7.93 16.70
N VAL A 282 -11.84 -9.05 17.14
CA VAL A 282 -13.07 -9.66 16.65
C VAL A 282 -14.05 -9.75 17.82
N CYS A 283 -15.29 -9.33 17.62
CA CYS A 283 -16.35 -9.53 18.60
C CYS A 283 -16.88 -10.97 18.54
N ARG A 284 -17.04 -11.61 19.70
CA ARG A 284 -17.64 -12.92 19.88
C ARG A 284 -18.91 -12.79 20.70
N TYR A 285 -20.01 -13.29 20.15
CA TYR A 285 -21.30 -13.35 20.83
C TYR A 285 -21.30 -14.53 21.82
N ASP A 286 -21.49 -14.22 23.10
CA ASP A 286 -21.53 -15.22 24.19
C ASP A 286 -22.96 -15.56 24.62
N GLY A 287 -23.92 -14.68 24.30
CA GLY A 287 -25.32 -14.83 24.67
C GLY A 287 -26.07 -13.50 24.61
N PRO A 288 -27.38 -13.51 24.91
CA PRO A 288 -28.22 -12.30 24.83
C PRO A 288 -27.64 -11.16 25.67
N GLY A 289 -27.30 -10.05 25.03
CA GLY A 289 -26.66 -8.89 25.65
C GLY A 289 -25.20 -9.07 26.07
N GLN A 290 -24.56 -10.21 25.77
CA GLN A 290 -23.21 -10.55 26.22
C GLN A 290 -22.27 -10.86 25.05
N SER A 291 -21.08 -10.27 25.09
CA SER A 291 -20.02 -10.49 24.11
C SER A 291 -18.65 -10.24 24.71
N HIS A 292 -17.62 -10.85 24.14
CA HIS A 292 -16.22 -10.52 24.43
C HIS A 292 -15.43 -10.23 23.16
N CYS A 293 -14.30 -9.56 23.32
CA CYS A 293 -13.39 -9.24 22.21
C CYS A 293 -12.20 -10.21 22.22
N GLU A 294 -11.92 -10.83 21.08
CA GLU A 294 -10.72 -11.64 20.85
C GLU A 294 -9.75 -10.91 19.93
N CYS A 295 -8.45 -11.06 20.16
CA CYS A 295 -7.46 -10.52 19.23
C CYS A 295 -7.51 -11.22 17.89
N ARG A 296 -7.37 -10.45 16.81
CA ARG A 296 -7.16 -11.00 15.47
C ARG A 296 -5.83 -11.75 15.41
N GLU A 297 -5.66 -12.57 14.37
CA GLU A 297 -4.39 -13.22 14.08
C GLU A 297 -3.26 -12.19 13.94
N HIS A 298 -2.08 -12.50 14.47
CA HIS A 298 -0.93 -11.58 14.57
C HIS A 298 -1.13 -10.36 15.49
N TYR A 299 -2.14 -10.40 16.35
CA TYR A 299 -2.30 -9.49 17.48
C TYR A 299 -2.32 -10.25 18.80
N HIS A 300 -1.98 -9.58 19.90
CA HIS A 300 -1.94 -10.14 21.25
C HIS A 300 -2.25 -9.06 22.30
N ASN A 301 -2.43 -9.47 23.57
CA ASN A 301 -2.66 -8.58 24.71
C ASN A 301 -3.84 -7.60 24.51
N PHE A 302 -5.07 -8.10 24.57
CA PHE A 302 -6.27 -7.25 24.51
C PHE A 302 -6.36 -6.31 25.73
N VAL A 303 -6.60 -5.02 25.45
CA VAL A 303 -6.89 -4.00 26.46
C VAL A 303 -8.25 -3.37 26.14
N PRO A 304 -9.22 -3.37 27.07
CA PRO A 304 -10.54 -2.76 26.85
C PRO A 304 -10.45 -1.31 26.39
N GLY A 305 -11.20 -0.95 25.33
CA GLY A 305 -11.22 0.40 24.73
C GLY A 305 -10.00 0.77 23.88
N VAL A 306 -8.88 0.06 24.01
CA VAL A 306 -7.65 0.31 23.21
C VAL A 306 -7.49 -0.74 22.11
N GLY A 307 -7.78 -2.01 22.39
CA GLY A 307 -7.68 -3.12 21.44
C GLY A 307 -6.45 -3.98 21.71
N CYS A 308 -6.01 -4.72 20.69
CA CYS A 308 -4.87 -5.60 20.79
C CYS A 308 -3.59 -4.98 20.21
N SER A 309 -2.44 -5.36 20.76
CA SER A 309 -1.13 -4.98 20.27
C SER A 309 -0.69 -5.90 19.13
N MET A 310 -0.15 -5.32 18.05
CA MET A 310 0.38 -6.09 16.94
C MET A 310 1.61 -6.90 17.39
N THR A 311 1.66 -8.16 17.00
CA THR A 311 2.82 -9.03 17.24
C THR A 311 3.98 -8.62 16.36
N ASP A 312 5.16 -8.38 16.95
CA ASP A 312 6.35 -8.05 16.17
C ASP A 312 6.96 -9.33 15.56
N VAL A 313 6.79 -9.47 14.25
CA VAL A 313 7.37 -10.58 13.48
C VAL A 313 8.90 -10.51 13.49
N CYS A 314 9.49 -9.32 13.49
CA CYS A 314 10.94 -9.14 13.45
C CYS A 314 11.64 -9.58 14.75
N GLU A 315 10.96 -9.48 15.88
CA GLU A 315 11.48 -9.96 17.18
C GLU A 315 11.30 -11.47 17.34
N SER A 316 10.18 -12.01 16.87
CA SER A 316 9.89 -13.45 16.97
C SER A 316 10.65 -14.29 15.94
N HIS A 317 10.68 -13.87 14.68
CA HIS A 317 11.41 -14.52 13.60
C HIS A 317 11.73 -13.54 12.46
N ASN A 318 12.98 -13.07 12.37
CA ASN A 318 13.39 -12.11 11.35
C ASN A 318 13.58 -12.79 9.96
N PRO A 319 12.72 -12.50 8.95
CA PRO A 319 12.81 -13.11 7.62
C PRO A 319 13.75 -12.35 6.66
N CYS A 320 14.35 -11.24 7.10
CA CYS A 320 15.15 -10.36 6.25
C CYS A 320 16.60 -10.84 6.11
N HIS A 321 17.30 -10.32 5.10
CA HIS A 321 18.74 -10.52 4.98
C HIS A 321 19.47 -10.02 6.23
N ARG A 322 20.61 -10.64 6.59
CA ARG A 322 21.43 -10.21 7.73
C ARG A 322 21.86 -8.74 7.65
N ASP A 323 22.06 -8.25 6.42
CA ASP A 323 22.46 -6.88 6.10
C ASP A 323 21.25 -5.98 5.80
N ALA A 324 20.05 -6.40 6.21
CA ALA A 324 18.84 -5.59 6.19
C ALA A 324 18.37 -5.25 7.61
N ARG A 325 17.54 -4.21 7.69
CA ARG A 325 16.71 -3.87 8.85
C ARG A 325 15.31 -4.38 8.59
N CYS A 326 14.79 -5.16 9.52
CA CYS A 326 13.41 -5.63 9.54
C CYS A 326 12.55 -4.63 10.32
N THR A 327 11.38 -4.31 9.79
CA THR A 327 10.33 -3.58 10.52
C THR A 327 8.98 -4.23 10.23
N THR A 328 8.23 -4.58 11.26
CA THR A 328 6.83 -5.03 11.11
C THR A 328 5.97 -3.83 10.73
N ILE A 329 5.35 -3.86 9.54
CA ILE A 329 4.59 -2.73 8.99
C ILE A 329 3.08 -2.94 9.05
N ALA A 330 2.65 -4.19 9.13
CA ALA A 330 1.26 -4.58 9.31
C ALA A 330 1.21 -5.98 9.95
N PRO A 331 0.04 -6.45 10.41
CA PRO A 331 -0.10 -7.75 11.05
C PRO A 331 0.39 -8.87 10.13
N GLY A 332 1.39 -9.63 10.58
CA GLY A 332 2.02 -10.70 9.80
C GLY A 332 2.89 -10.22 8.63
N GLN A 333 3.03 -8.90 8.39
CA GLN A 333 3.78 -8.34 7.27
C GLN A 333 5.02 -7.57 7.74
N THR A 334 6.16 -7.92 7.15
CA THR A 334 7.46 -7.28 7.42
C THR A 334 7.95 -6.50 6.21
N LYS A 335 8.50 -5.31 6.44
CA LYS A 335 9.30 -4.58 5.45
C LYS A 335 10.78 -4.80 5.76
N CYS A 336 11.50 -5.39 4.80
CA CYS A 336 12.94 -5.51 4.84
C CYS A 336 13.57 -4.35 4.06
N THR A 337 14.45 -3.58 4.70
CA THR A 337 15.20 -2.50 4.03
C THR A 337 16.70 -2.75 4.20
N CYS A 338 17.47 -2.82 3.12
CA CYS A 338 18.93 -2.98 3.21
C CYS A 338 19.55 -1.85 4.06
N ARG A 339 20.57 -2.19 4.86
CA ARG A 339 21.28 -1.23 5.70
C ARG A 339 22.06 -0.23 4.84
N LYS A 340 22.44 0.91 5.44
CA LYS A 340 23.22 1.94 4.74
C LYS A 340 24.49 1.33 4.13
N GLY A 341 24.73 1.61 2.84
CA GLY A 341 25.84 1.06 2.07
C GLY A 341 25.54 -0.24 1.32
N TYR A 342 24.36 -0.82 1.52
CA TYR A 342 23.88 -2.01 0.80
C TYR A 342 22.70 -1.65 -0.12
N ILE A 343 22.54 -2.41 -1.21
CA ILE A 343 21.39 -2.27 -2.12
C ILE A 343 20.73 -3.63 -2.38
N GLY A 344 19.43 -3.64 -2.61
CA GLY A 344 18.68 -4.88 -2.84
C GLY A 344 17.21 -4.76 -2.46
N ASP A 345 16.53 -5.90 -2.37
CA ASP A 345 15.11 -5.99 -2.03
C ASP A 345 14.85 -6.21 -0.52
N GLY A 346 15.91 -6.23 0.29
CA GLY A 346 15.84 -6.44 1.74
C GLY A 346 15.86 -7.92 2.15
N SER A 347 15.42 -8.83 1.31
CA SER A 347 15.64 -10.28 1.47
C SER A 347 17.00 -10.71 0.95
N ARG A 348 17.54 -9.97 -0.03
CA ARG A 348 18.90 -10.06 -0.54
C ARG A 348 19.48 -8.67 -0.60
N CYS A 349 20.60 -8.45 0.08
CA CYS A 349 21.31 -7.18 0.10
C CYS A 349 22.75 -7.40 -0.38
N TYR A 350 23.18 -6.54 -1.30
CA TYR A 350 24.52 -6.59 -1.89
C TYR A 350 25.34 -5.40 -1.41
N GLY A 351 26.55 -5.67 -0.93
CA GLY A 351 27.53 -4.66 -0.54
C GLY A 351 28.25 -4.04 -1.74
N ASN A 352 29.36 -3.36 -1.46
CA ASN A 352 30.19 -2.73 -2.51
C ASN A 352 30.82 -3.77 -3.44
N ILE A 353 31.43 -3.32 -4.55
CA ILE A 353 32.02 -4.19 -5.58
C ILE A 353 33.00 -5.20 -4.97
N MET A 354 33.88 -4.79 -4.04
CA MET A 354 34.85 -5.71 -3.44
C MET A 354 34.19 -6.77 -2.55
N GLU A 355 33.18 -6.40 -1.75
CA GLU A 355 32.37 -7.36 -1.00
C GLU A 355 31.65 -8.34 -1.94
N ARG A 356 31.04 -7.81 -3.00
CA ARG A 356 30.30 -8.61 -3.98
C ARG A 356 31.19 -9.61 -4.72
N LEU A 357 32.42 -9.22 -5.05
CA LEU A 357 33.42 -10.10 -5.65
C LEU A 357 33.78 -11.26 -4.71
N ARG A 358 33.99 -10.96 -3.43
CA ARG A 358 34.33 -11.96 -2.40
C ARG A 358 33.17 -12.93 -2.19
N GLU A 359 31.93 -12.44 -2.14
CA GLU A 359 30.74 -13.29 -2.08
C GLU A 359 30.70 -14.27 -3.25
N LEU A 360 30.79 -13.79 -4.49
CA LEU A 360 30.73 -14.65 -5.69
C LEU A 360 31.86 -15.69 -5.74
N ASN A 361 33.04 -15.35 -5.23
CA ASN A 361 34.19 -16.24 -5.23
C ASN A 361 34.18 -17.25 -4.07
N THR A 362 33.43 -16.99 -3.00
CA THR A 362 33.41 -17.83 -1.78
C THR A 362 32.10 -18.58 -1.57
N GLU A 363 31.03 -18.22 -2.29
CA GLU A 363 29.73 -18.88 -2.23
C GLU A 363 29.84 -20.40 -2.45
N PRO A 364 29.51 -21.24 -1.44
CA PRO A 364 29.62 -22.68 -1.55
C PRO A 364 28.71 -23.25 -2.65
N GLY A 365 29.28 -23.99 -3.60
CA GLY A 365 28.55 -24.49 -4.77
C GLY A 365 28.20 -23.41 -5.79
N GLY A 366 28.63 -22.16 -5.58
CA GLY A 366 28.41 -21.05 -6.49
C GLY A 366 29.15 -21.24 -7.81
N LYS A 367 28.55 -20.75 -8.90
CA LYS A 367 29.09 -20.87 -10.28
C LYS A 367 30.53 -20.33 -10.42
N TRP A 368 30.87 -19.32 -9.62
CA TRP A 368 32.14 -18.61 -9.66
C TRP A 368 33.07 -18.91 -8.49
N GLN A 369 32.72 -19.89 -7.65
CA GLN A 369 33.49 -20.26 -6.49
C GLN A 369 34.94 -20.60 -6.87
N GLY A 370 35.90 -19.86 -6.31
CA GLY A 370 37.34 -19.99 -6.56
C GLY A 370 37.82 -19.64 -7.97
N ARG A 371 36.96 -19.09 -8.84
CA ARG A 371 37.27 -18.82 -10.27
C ARG A 371 37.60 -17.36 -10.57
N LEU A 372 37.54 -16.48 -9.57
CA LEU A 372 37.78 -15.05 -9.70
C LEU A 372 39.00 -14.59 -8.87
N THR A 373 39.71 -15.54 -8.25
CA THR A 373 40.67 -15.29 -7.17
C THR A 373 41.86 -14.45 -7.62
N SER A 374 42.38 -14.71 -8.82
CA SER A 374 43.60 -14.07 -9.33
C SER A 374 43.37 -12.59 -9.63
N PHE A 375 42.22 -12.24 -10.21
CA PHE A 375 41.89 -10.84 -10.47
C PHE A 375 41.51 -10.09 -9.20
N ILE A 376 40.79 -10.75 -8.27
CA ILE A 376 40.50 -10.17 -6.96
C ILE A 376 41.79 -9.79 -6.24
N SER A 377 42.83 -10.64 -6.28
CA SER A 377 44.15 -10.32 -5.71
C SER A 377 44.81 -9.08 -6.34
N LEU A 378 44.69 -8.89 -7.66
CA LEU A 378 45.16 -7.68 -8.34
C LEU A 378 44.39 -6.44 -7.87
N LEU A 379 43.06 -6.54 -7.74
CA LEU A 379 42.21 -5.45 -7.25
C LEU A 379 42.53 -5.12 -5.80
N ASP A 380 42.63 -6.12 -4.93
CA ASP A 380 42.98 -5.95 -3.51
C ASP A 380 44.30 -5.19 -3.34
N LYS A 381 45.31 -5.49 -4.16
CA LYS A 381 46.61 -4.81 -4.09
C LYS A 381 46.59 -3.41 -4.69
N ALA A 382 45.95 -3.22 -5.85
CA ALA A 382 46.16 -2.04 -6.67
C ALA A 382 45.05 -0.98 -6.59
N TYR A 383 43.81 -1.38 -6.29
CA TYR A 383 42.63 -0.51 -6.44
C TYR A 383 41.42 -0.87 -5.54
N ALA A 384 41.65 -1.53 -4.40
CA ALA A 384 40.59 -1.99 -3.50
C ALA A 384 39.79 -0.84 -2.88
N TRP A 385 40.50 0.16 -2.35
CA TRP A 385 39.86 1.25 -1.61
C TRP A 385 38.86 2.04 -2.47
N PRO A 386 39.18 2.46 -3.71
CA PRO A 386 38.18 3.06 -4.60
C PRO A 386 36.98 2.16 -4.85
N LEU A 387 37.17 0.87 -5.09
CA LEU A 387 36.08 -0.07 -5.37
C LEU A 387 35.24 -0.43 -4.15
N SER A 388 35.71 -0.15 -2.94
CA SER A 388 34.90 -0.29 -1.72
C SER A 388 34.17 1.00 -1.33
N ASN A 389 34.67 2.17 -1.74
CA ASN A 389 34.24 3.45 -1.17
C ASN A 389 33.69 4.47 -2.18
N LEU A 390 34.07 4.36 -3.45
CA LEU A 390 33.73 5.28 -4.52
C LEU A 390 32.83 4.61 -5.55
N GLY A 391 32.25 5.40 -6.43
CA GLY A 391 31.44 4.91 -7.53
C GLY A 391 30.41 5.95 -7.98
N PRO A 392 29.50 5.57 -8.89
CA PRO A 392 29.32 4.22 -9.39
C PRO A 392 30.39 3.77 -10.40
N PHE A 393 30.73 2.47 -10.42
CA PHE A 393 31.61 1.86 -11.43
C PHE A 393 30.95 0.70 -12.17
N THR A 394 31.48 0.36 -13.34
CA THR A 394 31.22 -0.92 -14.01
C THR A 394 32.54 -1.69 -14.12
N LEU A 395 32.64 -2.81 -13.42
CA LEU A 395 33.82 -3.66 -13.40
C LEU A 395 33.69 -4.79 -14.43
N LEU A 396 34.65 -4.85 -15.35
CA LEU A 396 34.83 -5.90 -16.34
C LEU A 396 35.77 -6.97 -15.78
N LEU A 397 35.21 -8.02 -15.19
CA LEU A 397 35.94 -8.99 -14.39
C LEU A 397 36.32 -10.24 -15.21
N PRO A 398 37.60 -10.47 -15.55
CA PRO A 398 38.00 -11.73 -16.17
C PRO A 398 38.02 -12.88 -15.18
N THR A 399 37.68 -14.08 -15.67
CA THR A 399 37.88 -15.32 -14.89
C THR A 399 39.36 -15.68 -14.78
N ASP A 400 39.71 -16.51 -13.80
CA ASP A 400 41.06 -17.06 -13.62
C ASP A 400 41.55 -17.81 -14.88
N LYS A 401 40.65 -18.52 -15.56
CA LYS A 401 40.94 -19.14 -16.87
C LYS A 401 41.25 -18.08 -17.93
N GLY A 402 40.51 -16.98 -17.91
CA GLY A 402 40.66 -15.83 -18.78
C GLY A 402 41.97 -15.03 -18.58
N LEU A 403 42.66 -15.23 -17.46
CA LEU A 403 43.93 -14.59 -17.12
C LEU A 403 45.17 -15.43 -17.46
N LYS A 404 45.03 -16.68 -17.93
CA LYS A 404 46.18 -17.59 -18.18
C LYS A 404 47.26 -17.05 -19.13
N GLY A 405 46.96 -16.04 -19.94
CA GLY A 405 47.93 -15.37 -20.82
C GLY A 405 48.69 -14.20 -20.18
N PHE A 406 48.48 -13.93 -18.89
CA PHE A 406 49.10 -12.83 -18.16
C PHE A 406 49.87 -13.35 -16.95
N ASN A 407 51.06 -12.80 -16.71
CA ASN A 407 51.84 -13.11 -15.51
C ASN A 407 51.34 -12.28 -14.33
N VAL A 408 50.31 -12.79 -13.64
CA VAL A 408 49.71 -12.12 -12.49
C VAL A 408 50.73 -11.87 -11.38
N LYS A 409 51.67 -12.79 -11.15
CA LYS A 409 52.72 -12.64 -10.13
C LYS A 409 53.66 -11.47 -10.43
N GLU A 410 53.98 -11.25 -11.69
CA GLU A 410 54.82 -10.13 -12.13
C GLU A 410 54.06 -8.81 -12.05
N LEU A 411 52.80 -8.77 -12.50
CA LEU A 411 51.94 -7.60 -12.30
C LEU A 411 51.80 -7.25 -10.81
N LEU A 412 51.64 -8.24 -9.94
CA LEU A 412 51.59 -8.00 -8.51
C LEU A 412 52.90 -7.43 -7.94
N LYS A 413 54.06 -7.55 -8.60
CA LYS A 413 55.30 -6.91 -8.12
C LYS A 413 55.35 -5.43 -8.45
N ASP A 414 54.73 -5.02 -9.55
CA ASP A 414 54.71 -3.63 -10.04
C ASP A 414 53.33 -3.00 -9.75
N ASN A 415 53.28 -2.15 -8.72
CA ASN A 415 52.03 -1.53 -8.28
C ASN A 415 51.43 -0.59 -9.33
N GLU A 416 52.26 0.11 -10.12
CA GLU A 416 51.78 1.05 -11.14
C GLU A 416 51.23 0.30 -12.34
N ALA A 417 51.94 -0.72 -12.82
CA ALA A 417 51.46 -1.57 -13.91
C ALA A 417 50.19 -2.33 -13.51
N ALA A 418 50.11 -2.84 -12.28
CA ALA A 418 48.89 -3.46 -11.75
C ALA A 418 47.73 -2.46 -11.72
N ARG A 419 47.95 -1.26 -11.16
CA ARG A 419 46.92 -0.21 -11.06
C ARG A 419 46.41 0.22 -12.43
N TYR A 420 47.29 0.41 -13.39
CA TYR A 420 46.90 0.75 -14.76
C TYR A 420 46.12 -0.40 -15.42
N PHE A 421 46.59 -1.65 -15.25
CA PHE A 421 45.91 -2.83 -15.81
C PHE A 421 44.50 -3.03 -15.25
N VAL A 422 44.29 -2.87 -13.94
CA VAL A 422 42.94 -2.97 -13.36
C VAL A 422 42.07 -1.79 -13.78
N LYS A 423 42.61 -0.59 -13.94
CA LYS A 423 41.85 0.58 -14.46
C LYS A 423 41.36 0.37 -15.89
N LEU A 424 42.06 -0.39 -16.74
CA LEU A 424 41.56 -0.79 -18.07
C LEU A 424 40.31 -1.68 -18.01
N HIS A 425 40.03 -2.28 -16.87
CA HIS A 425 38.88 -3.15 -16.64
C HIS A 425 37.76 -2.44 -15.86
N ILE A 426 37.88 -1.13 -15.60
CA ILE A 426 36.87 -0.37 -14.86
C ILE A 426 36.36 0.75 -15.75
N ILE A 427 35.05 0.92 -15.80
CA ILE A 427 34.36 2.02 -16.47
C ILE A 427 33.73 2.91 -15.38
N ALA A 428 33.82 4.23 -15.54
CA ALA A 428 33.10 5.17 -14.69
C ALA A 428 31.60 5.14 -15.00
N GLY A 429 30.76 5.03 -13.98
CA GLY A 429 29.30 4.91 -14.13
C GLY A 429 28.81 3.46 -14.21
N GLN A 430 27.47 3.31 -14.17
CA GLN A 430 26.81 2.03 -14.37
C GLN A 430 26.45 1.85 -15.84
N MET A 431 26.94 0.78 -16.46
CA MET A 431 26.72 0.47 -17.85
C MET A 431 26.18 -0.96 -17.95
N ASN A 432 24.86 -1.10 -18.06
CA ASN A 432 24.23 -2.41 -18.17
C ASN A 432 24.28 -2.96 -19.62
N THR A 433 23.99 -4.24 -19.79
CA THR A 433 24.05 -4.87 -21.13
C THR A 433 23.01 -4.30 -22.09
N GLU A 434 21.84 -3.86 -21.62
CA GLU A 434 20.78 -3.26 -22.45
C GLU A 434 21.25 -1.93 -23.09
N GLN A 435 21.90 -1.08 -22.30
CA GLN A 435 22.53 0.16 -22.76
C GLN A 435 23.65 -0.12 -23.76
N MET A 436 24.46 -1.16 -23.50
CA MET A 436 25.51 -1.62 -24.44
C MET A 436 24.94 -2.09 -25.77
N THR A 437 23.75 -2.71 -25.78
CA THR A 437 23.11 -3.18 -27.01
C THR A 437 22.36 -2.11 -27.79
N THR A 438 22.07 -0.96 -27.18
CA THR A 438 21.30 0.12 -27.82
C THR A 438 22.13 0.80 -28.91
N LEU A 439 21.55 1.01 -30.10
CA LEU A 439 22.23 1.53 -31.32
C LEU A 439 22.97 2.88 -31.17
N GLN A 440 22.74 3.60 -30.06
CA GLN A 440 23.31 4.91 -29.78
C GLN A 440 24.68 4.88 -29.08
N MET A 441 25.08 3.74 -28.49
CA MET A 441 26.32 3.65 -27.69
C MET A 441 27.22 2.52 -28.19
N LYS A 442 28.10 2.84 -29.15
CA LYS A 442 29.07 1.89 -29.73
C LYS A 442 30.45 1.92 -29.08
N THR A 443 30.70 2.90 -28.22
CA THR A 443 32.01 3.17 -27.62
C THR A 443 31.87 3.28 -26.10
N PHE A 444 32.84 2.74 -25.37
CA PHE A 444 32.98 2.94 -23.93
C PHE A 444 34.39 3.46 -23.61
N TYR A 445 34.56 4.03 -22.43
CA TYR A 445 35.85 4.52 -21.94
C TYR A 445 36.16 3.90 -20.58
N THR A 446 37.39 3.46 -20.43
CA THR A 446 37.90 2.89 -19.17
C THR A 446 38.41 4.01 -18.25
N LEU A 447 38.71 3.70 -16.98
CA LEU A 447 39.27 4.67 -16.03
C LEU A 447 40.68 5.17 -16.40
N THR A 448 41.34 4.56 -17.40
CA THR A 448 42.59 5.08 -17.95
C THR A 448 42.37 6.10 -19.08
N GLY A 449 41.12 6.38 -19.46
CA GLY A 449 40.77 7.17 -20.65
C GLY A 449 40.83 6.38 -21.96
N LYS A 450 41.32 5.13 -21.95
CA LYS A 450 41.32 4.30 -23.17
C LYS A 450 39.90 3.98 -23.60
N SER A 451 39.61 4.26 -24.86
CA SER A 451 38.35 3.90 -25.51
C SER A 451 38.32 2.42 -25.90
N GLY A 452 37.11 1.89 -26.00
CA GLY A 452 36.86 0.58 -26.58
C GLY A 452 35.55 0.56 -27.34
N GLU A 453 35.43 -0.41 -28.24
CA GLU A 453 34.28 -0.63 -29.09
C GLU A 453 33.41 -1.77 -28.55
N ILE A 454 32.11 -1.60 -28.70
CA ILE A 454 31.07 -2.55 -28.30
C ILE A 454 30.51 -3.19 -29.57
N PHE A 455 30.51 -4.52 -29.60
CA PHE A 455 29.95 -5.30 -30.68
C PHE A 455 28.78 -6.13 -30.16
N ASN A 456 27.65 -6.01 -30.82
CA ASN A 456 26.53 -6.92 -30.61
C ASN A 456 26.80 -8.20 -31.41
N GLY A 457 26.70 -9.36 -30.77
CA GLY A 457 26.81 -10.64 -31.46
C GLY A 457 25.52 -10.95 -32.22
N ASP A 458 25.57 -10.96 -33.56
CA ASP A 458 24.41 -11.19 -34.44
C ASP A 458 23.71 -12.55 -34.29
N LYS A 459 24.29 -13.52 -33.56
CA LYS A 459 23.78 -14.91 -33.43
C LYS A 459 23.50 -15.39 -32.00
N ASP A 460 24.23 -14.88 -31.00
CA ASP A 460 24.20 -15.41 -29.62
C ASP A 460 23.69 -14.40 -28.58
N ASN A 461 23.29 -13.18 -28.99
CA ASN A 461 22.91 -12.07 -28.10
C ASN A 461 23.96 -11.69 -27.04
N GLN A 462 25.21 -12.17 -27.18
CA GLN A 462 26.30 -11.85 -26.26
C GLN A 462 27.00 -10.55 -26.68
N VAL A 463 27.15 -9.64 -25.72
CA VAL A 463 27.89 -8.38 -25.88
C VAL A 463 29.38 -8.68 -25.89
N LYS A 464 30.08 -8.18 -26.92
CA LYS A 464 31.53 -8.30 -27.05
C LYS A 464 32.19 -6.94 -26.95
N LEU A 465 33.33 -6.87 -26.29
CA LEU A 465 34.09 -5.64 -26.07
C LEU A 465 35.47 -5.76 -26.70
N LYS A 466 36.03 -4.66 -27.19
CA LYS A 466 37.42 -4.59 -27.67
C LYS A 466 38.01 -3.24 -27.30
N LEU A 467 39.17 -3.22 -26.65
CA LEU A 467 39.91 -1.97 -26.45
C LEU A 467 40.52 -1.48 -27.76
N CYS A 468 40.50 -0.17 -27.99
CA CYS A 468 41.23 0.45 -29.08
C CYS A 468 42.74 0.27 -28.87
N GLY A 469 43.46 -0.20 -29.89
CA GLY A 469 44.86 -0.64 -29.79
C GLY A 469 45.03 -2.10 -29.30
N GLY A 470 43.96 -2.73 -28.84
CA GLY A 470 43.91 -4.17 -28.55
C GLY A 470 43.65 -5.01 -29.81
N LYS A 471 44.06 -6.28 -29.77
CA LYS A 471 43.84 -7.26 -30.84
C LYS A 471 42.65 -8.16 -30.55
N LYS A 472 42.35 -8.44 -29.28
CA LYS A 472 41.37 -9.44 -28.86
C LYS A 472 39.99 -8.81 -28.60
N LYS A 473 38.95 -9.50 -29.06
CA LYS A 473 37.57 -9.27 -28.61
C LYS A 473 37.31 -10.16 -27.39
N VAL A 474 36.68 -9.60 -26.37
CA VAL A 474 36.28 -10.31 -25.15
C VAL A 474 34.76 -10.39 -25.07
N ASN A 475 34.23 -11.47 -24.51
CA ASN A 475 32.78 -11.70 -24.41
C ASN A 475 32.33 -11.56 -22.95
N ILE A 476 31.17 -10.95 -22.73
CA ILE A 476 30.52 -10.95 -21.42
C ILE A 476 29.80 -12.30 -21.25
N ILE A 477 30.31 -13.16 -20.36
CA ILE A 477 29.70 -14.46 -20.02
C ILE A 477 28.53 -14.28 -19.06
N GLN A 478 28.65 -13.35 -18.11
CA GLN A 478 27.58 -13.03 -17.18
C GLN A 478 27.60 -11.53 -16.90
N GLY A 479 26.57 -10.83 -17.35
CA GLY A 479 26.43 -9.40 -17.15
C GLY A 479 25.44 -9.04 -16.04
N ASN A 480 25.40 -7.74 -15.74
CA ASN A 480 24.43 -7.10 -14.85
C ASN A 480 24.44 -7.64 -13.40
N ILE A 481 25.60 -8.05 -12.90
CA ILE A 481 25.73 -8.43 -11.50
C ILE A 481 25.80 -7.15 -10.67
N ILE A 482 24.93 -7.03 -9.69
CA ILE A 482 24.70 -5.79 -8.96
C ILE A 482 25.61 -5.71 -7.72
N ALA A 483 26.12 -4.50 -7.43
CA ALA A 483 26.80 -4.11 -6.21
C ALA A 483 26.39 -2.69 -5.79
N SER A 484 26.50 -2.35 -4.50
CA SER A 484 25.98 -1.09 -3.95
C SER A 484 26.57 0.18 -4.56
N ASN A 485 27.80 0.10 -5.08
CA ASN A 485 28.49 1.18 -5.77
C ASN A 485 28.79 0.85 -7.24
N GLY A 486 28.04 -0.05 -7.87
CA GLY A 486 28.27 -0.33 -9.29
C GLY A 486 27.66 -1.60 -9.86
N LEU A 487 28.25 -2.03 -10.97
CA LEU A 487 27.84 -3.20 -11.73
C LEU A 487 29.08 -4.05 -12.07
N LEU A 488 28.91 -5.35 -12.18
CA LEU A 488 29.96 -6.27 -12.61
C LEU A 488 29.51 -7.04 -13.84
N HIS A 489 30.44 -7.20 -14.78
CA HIS A 489 30.31 -8.07 -15.94
C HIS A 489 31.48 -9.05 -15.95
N ILE A 490 31.20 -10.35 -15.90
CA ILE A 490 32.21 -11.40 -15.93
C ILE A 490 32.55 -11.72 -17.39
N LEU A 491 33.84 -11.68 -17.70
CA LEU A 491 34.40 -11.86 -19.02
C LEU A 491 35.02 -13.26 -19.22
N ASP A 492 34.99 -13.73 -20.46
CA ASP A 492 35.68 -14.97 -20.86
C ASP A 492 37.20 -14.88 -20.76
N ARG A 493 37.75 -13.68 -21.00
CA ARG A 493 39.18 -13.38 -20.94
C ARG A 493 39.43 -11.94 -20.50
N ALA A 494 40.65 -11.69 -20.03
CA ALA A 494 41.07 -10.33 -19.71
C ALA A 494 41.22 -9.47 -20.98
N MET A 495 40.98 -8.17 -20.82
CA MET A 495 41.26 -7.17 -21.84
C MET A 495 42.76 -7.10 -22.10
N ASP A 496 43.13 -6.71 -23.33
CA ASP A 496 44.53 -6.61 -23.71
C ASP A 496 45.28 -5.56 -22.88
N LYS A 497 46.55 -5.83 -22.56
CA LYS A 497 47.46 -4.83 -21.99
C LYS A 497 47.80 -3.83 -23.11
N VAL A 498 47.21 -2.64 -23.06
CA VAL A 498 47.46 -1.56 -24.01
C VAL A 498 48.28 -0.49 -23.32
N ALA A 499 49.40 -0.05 -23.91
CA ALA A 499 50.23 1.00 -23.33
C ALA A 499 49.41 2.28 -23.05
N PRO A 500 49.70 3.04 -21.99
CA PRO A 500 49.08 4.34 -21.73
C PRO A 500 49.10 5.22 -22.98
N THR A 501 48.05 6.02 -23.19
CA THR A 501 48.13 7.06 -24.24
C THR A 501 49.15 8.13 -23.84
N PHE A 502 49.35 8.28 -22.54
CA PHE A 502 50.21 9.25 -21.90
C PHE A 502 50.88 8.60 -20.69
N GLU A 503 52.21 8.69 -20.57
CA GLU A 503 52.95 8.19 -19.41
C GLU A 503 52.99 9.29 -18.34
N SER A 504 52.57 8.99 -17.11
CA SER A 504 52.62 9.99 -16.03
C SER A 504 54.07 10.29 -15.67
N ASN A 505 54.40 11.57 -15.53
CA ASN A 505 55.72 12.00 -15.11
C ASN A 505 55.58 12.99 -13.96
N ASN A 506 56.18 12.69 -12.80
CA ASN A 506 56.12 13.56 -11.63
C ASN A 506 57.10 14.76 -11.71
N GLU A 507 57.99 14.76 -12.70
CA GLU A 507 59.00 15.81 -12.92
C GLU A 507 58.57 16.82 -14.00
N GLN A 508 57.40 16.62 -14.62
CA GLN A 508 56.88 17.48 -15.67
C GLN A 508 55.61 18.22 -15.21
N THR A 509 55.47 19.48 -15.62
CA THR A 509 54.26 20.29 -15.41
C THR A 509 53.14 19.87 -16.36
N ILE A 510 51.90 20.25 -16.07
CA ILE A 510 50.78 19.89 -16.95
C ILE A 510 50.97 20.53 -18.35
N MET A 511 51.50 21.75 -18.44
CA MET A 511 51.74 22.42 -19.72
C MET A 511 52.83 21.73 -20.57
N THR A 512 53.89 21.22 -19.93
CA THR A 512 54.93 20.45 -20.64
C THR A 512 54.37 19.14 -21.18
N MET A 513 53.47 18.49 -20.44
CA MET A 513 52.79 17.26 -20.84
C MET A 513 51.79 17.40 -22.00
N LEU A 514 51.28 18.61 -22.29
CA LEU A 514 50.30 18.82 -23.38
C LEU A 514 50.90 18.73 -24.80
N GLN A 515 52.22 18.86 -24.96
CA GLN A 515 52.87 18.79 -26.28
C GLN A 515 53.28 17.37 -26.67
N PRO A 516 53.29 17.02 -27.97
CA PRO A 516 52.76 17.77 -29.11
C PRO A 516 51.26 17.50 -29.38
N ARG A 517 50.67 16.54 -28.68
CA ARG A 517 49.36 15.94 -29.01
C ARG A 517 48.16 16.85 -28.77
N TYR A 518 48.27 17.78 -27.82
CA TYR A 518 47.22 18.73 -27.42
C TYR A 518 47.64 20.18 -27.67
N SER A 519 48.49 20.39 -28.68
CA SER A 519 49.06 21.69 -29.03
C SER A 519 48.01 22.80 -29.16
N LYS A 520 46.83 22.53 -29.74
CA LYS A 520 45.77 23.55 -29.85
C LYS A 520 45.25 23.98 -28.50
N PHE A 521 44.92 23.04 -27.62
CA PHE A 521 44.44 23.37 -26.28
C PHE A 521 45.51 24.07 -25.45
N ARG A 522 46.78 23.67 -25.60
CA ARG A 522 47.90 24.35 -24.96
C ARG A 522 48.02 25.81 -25.41
N SER A 523 47.90 26.09 -26.71
CA SER A 523 47.92 27.48 -27.21
C SER A 523 46.81 28.32 -26.58
N LEU A 524 45.62 27.74 -26.34
CA LEU A 524 44.53 28.44 -25.64
C LEU A 524 44.85 28.74 -24.17
N LEU A 525 45.56 27.85 -23.48
CA LEU A 525 46.01 28.10 -22.11
C LEU A 525 47.11 29.17 -22.04
N GLU A 526 47.97 29.24 -23.06
CA GLU A 526 48.99 30.29 -23.22
C GLU A 526 48.32 31.66 -23.50
N GLU A 527 47.30 31.71 -24.35
CA GLU A 527 46.55 32.96 -24.67
C GLU A 527 45.74 33.51 -23.49
N THR A 528 45.28 32.64 -22.59
CA THR A 528 44.47 33.03 -21.41
C THR A 528 45.28 33.31 -20.16
N ASN A 529 46.61 33.27 -20.24
CA ASN A 529 47.50 33.43 -19.09
C ASN A 529 47.26 32.42 -17.95
N MET A 530 46.51 31.35 -18.21
CA MET A 530 46.27 30.26 -17.27
C MET A 530 47.40 29.23 -17.28
N GLY A 531 48.24 29.24 -18.31
CA GLY A 531 49.44 28.39 -18.39
C GLY A 531 50.39 28.58 -17.20
N HIS A 532 50.53 29.81 -16.69
CA HIS A 532 51.41 30.11 -15.55
C HIS A 532 50.98 29.36 -14.28
N ALA A 533 49.68 29.30 -14.00
CA ALA A 533 49.13 28.57 -12.86
C ALA A 533 49.32 27.05 -12.96
N LEU A 534 49.55 26.54 -14.17
CA LEU A 534 49.77 25.11 -14.46
C LEU A 534 51.25 24.74 -14.62
N ASP A 535 52.13 25.75 -14.67
CA ASP A 535 53.59 25.62 -14.77
C ASP A 535 54.31 25.87 -13.43
N GLU A 536 53.76 26.69 -12.55
CA GLU A 536 54.34 26.92 -11.22
C GLU A 536 53.99 25.80 -10.23
N ASP A 537 54.80 24.74 -10.17
CA ASP A 537 55.00 23.76 -9.07
C ASP A 537 53.92 23.68 -7.97
N GLY A 538 52.64 23.61 -8.34
CA GLY A 538 51.51 23.40 -7.43
C GLY A 538 51.10 24.57 -6.53
N VAL A 539 51.30 25.84 -6.92
CA VAL A 539 50.91 27.02 -6.08
C VAL A 539 49.40 27.06 -5.75
N GLY A 540 48.54 26.26 -6.39
CA GLY A 540 47.12 26.11 -6.02
C GLY A 540 46.61 24.67 -5.84
N GLY A 541 47.49 23.70 -5.60
CA GLY A 541 47.13 22.32 -5.24
C GLY A 541 47.06 21.32 -6.42
N PRO A 542 46.66 20.06 -6.16
CA PRO A 542 46.58 19.03 -7.20
C PRO A 542 45.45 19.32 -8.19
N TYR A 543 45.80 19.51 -9.47
CA TYR A 543 44.84 19.78 -10.55
C TYR A 543 44.48 18.50 -11.32
N THR A 544 43.19 18.35 -11.64
CA THR A 544 42.72 17.41 -12.67
C THR A 544 42.17 18.24 -13.82
N ILE A 545 42.79 18.14 -15.01
CA ILE A 545 42.39 18.92 -16.19
C ILE A 545 41.81 18.00 -17.25
N PHE A 546 40.61 18.36 -17.73
CA PHE A 546 39.99 17.70 -18.87
C PHE A 546 40.51 18.32 -20.16
N VAL A 547 41.38 17.60 -20.87
CA VAL A 547 42.06 18.12 -22.06
C VAL A 547 41.33 17.67 -23.32
N PRO A 548 40.73 18.59 -24.11
CA PRO A 548 40.14 18.25 -25.40
C PRO A 548 41.23 17.90 -26.42
N SER A 549 40.99 16.88 -27.24
CA SER A 549 41.92 16.56 -28.33
C SER A 549 41.88 17.62 -29.43
N ASN A 550 42.97 17.76 -30.19
CA ASN A 550 43.01 18.64 -31.35
C ASN A 550 41.87 18.34 -32.35
N GLU A 551 41.51 17.06 -32.51
CA GLU A 551 40.38 16.62 -33.33
C GLU A 551 39.03 17.10 -32.76
N ALA A 552 38.85 17.09 -31.45
CA ALA A 552 37.62 17.57 -30.80
C ALA A 552 37.44 19.08 -31.00
N LEU A 553 38.53 19.85 -30.94
CA LEU A 553 38.52 21.28 -31.25
C LEU A 553 38.22 21.54 -32.74
N ASN A 554 38.77 20.72 -33.64
CA ASN A 554 38.54 20.86 -35.09
C ASN A 554 37.12 20.51 -35.54
N ASN A 555 36.48 19.57 -34.84
CA ASN A 555 35.15 19.08 -35.19
C ASN A 555 34.01 19.93 -34.56
N MET A 556 34.35 21.06 -33.93
CA MET A 556 33.35 22.02 -33.46
C MET A 556 32.62 22.64 -34.66
N LYS A 557 31.34 23.00 -34.47
CA LYS A 557 30.57 23.66 -35.52
C LYS A 557 31.20 25.01 -35.87
N ASP A 558 31.10 25.40 -37.14
CA ASP A 558 31.61 26.69 -37.64
C ASP A 558 31.10 27.86 -36.78
N GLY A 559 32.01 28.74 -36.36
CA GLY A 559 31.74 29.87 -35.48
C GLY A 559 31.60 29.54 -33.99
N ALA A 560 31.48 28.26 -33.59
CA ALA A 560 31.43 27.89 -32.17
C ALA A 560 32.81 27.99 -31.51
N LEU A 561 33.87 27.64 -32.23
CA LEU A 561 35.24 27.84 -31.76
C LEU A 561 35.53 29.35 -31.64
N ASP A 562 35.20 30.13 -32.67
CA ASP A 562 35.39 31.60 -32.64
C ASP A 562 34.62 32.27 -31.49
N TYR A 563 33.40 31.78 -31.20
CA TYR A 563 32.63 32.22 -30.04
C TYR A 563 33.30 31.86 -28.71
N LEU A 564 33.82 30.64 -28.57
CA LEU A 564 34.58 30.20 -27.39
C LEU A 564 35.88 30.99 -27.21
N LEU A 565 36.48 31.47 -28.30
CA LEU A 565 37.71 32.28 -28.32
C LEU A 565 37.46 33.79 -28.11
N SER A 566 36.19 34.23 -28.01
CA SER A 566 35.89 35.61 -27.66
C SER A 566 36.31 35.91 -26.21
N SER A 567 36.88 37.09 -25.96
CA SER A 567 37.57 37.45 -24.71
C SER A 567 36.72 37.30 -23.44
N GLU A 568 35.39 37.45 -23.52
CA GLU A 568 34.47 37.24 -22.38
C GLU A 568 34.13 35.76 -22.13
N VAL A 569 34.13 34.91 -23.16
CA VAL A 569 33.68 33.50 -23.06
C VAL A 569 34.85 32.55 -22.81
N LEU A 570 36.02 32.87 -23.34
CA LEU A 570 37.23 32.05 -23.26
C LEU A 570 37.66 31.79 -21.81
N TYR A 571 37.70 32.85 -20.97
CA TYR A 571 37.99 32.71 -19.54
C TYR A 571 36.97 31.83 -18.81
N HIS A 572 35.67 31.97 -19.13
CA HIS A 572 34.61 31.23 -18.46
C HIS A 572 34.58 29.74 -18.86
N CYS A 573 34.86 29.44 -20.13
CA CYS A 573 34.90 28.07 -20.64
C CYS A 573 36.12 27.28 -20.15
N ILE A 574 37.29 27.91 -20.04
CA ILE A 574 38.49 27.26 -19.50
C ILE A 574 38.34 26.99 -17.99
N LEU A 575 37.71 27.91 -17.24
CA LEU A 575 37.36 27.71 -15.84
C LEU A 575 36.39 26.52 -15.65
N LEU A 576 35.47 26.30 -16.59
CA LEU A 576 34.54 25.16 -16.60
C LEU A 576 35.24 23.83 -16.90
N THR A 577 36.24 23.80 -17.78
CA THR A 577 37.08 22.60 -18.02
C THR A 577 38.06 22.29 -16.89
N LEU A 578 38.34 23.27 -16.02
CA LEU A 578 39.17 23.15 -14.81
C LEU A 578 38.37 22.79 -13.55
N THR A 579 37.11 22.35 -13.67
CA THR A 579 36.30 22.00 -12.51
C THR A 579 36.97 20.91 -11.66
N VAL A 580 37.46 21.33 -10.49
CA VAL A 580 38.21 20.52 -9.53
C VAL A 580 37.27 19.52 -8.87
N ALA A 581 37.35 18.26 -9.28
CA ALA A 581 36.79 17.14 -8.52
C ALA A 581 37.88 16.60 -7.58
N CYS A 582 37.70 16.81 -6.28
CA CYS A 582 38.57 16.27 -5.23
C CYS A 582 38.36 14.75 -5.15
N LEU A 583 39.15 14.00 -5.92
CA LEU A 583 39.38 12.57 -5.73
C LEU A 583 40.86 12.44 -5.38
N ASP A 584 41.21 11.64 -4.37
CA ASP A 584 42.59 11.44 -3.93
C ASP A 584 43.50 11.05 -5.12
N VAL A 585 44.20 12.03 -5.70
CA VAL A 585 45.19 11.81 -6.75
C VAL A 585 46.55 12.17 -6.19
N THR A 586 47.35 11.15 -5.86
CA THR A 586 48.72 11.30 -5.36
C THR A 586 49.77 11.43 -6.49
N SER A 587 49.34 11.78 -7.72
CA SER A 587 50.21 11.89 -8.90
C SER A 587 49.55 12.74 -9.99
N ILE A 588 50.31 13.52 -10.76
CA ILE A 588 49.79 14.28 -11.91
C ILE A 588 49.20 13.30 -12.94
N SER A 589 47.90 13.39 -13.23
CA SER A 589 47.24 12.51 -14.21
C SER A 589 46.34 13.30 -15.17
N LEU A 590 46.66 13.24 -16.47
CA LEU A 590 45.83 13.71 -17.57
C LEU A 590 44.78 12.65 -17.94
N VAL A 591 43.49 13.02 -17.97
CA VAL A 591 42.41 12.13 -18.42
C VAL A 591 41.81 12.66 -19.72
N GLU A 592 42.00 11.91 -20.81
CA GLU A 592 41.46 12.24 -22.14
C GLU A 592 39.95 11.96 -22.16
N PHE A 593 39.12 13.01 -22.31
CA PHE A 593 37.67 12.90 -22.55
C PHE A 593 37.33 13.49 -23.92
N LYS A 594 36.71 12.70 -24.81
CA LYS A 594 35.99 13.24 -25.97
C LYS A 594 34.60 13.70 -25.49
N VAL A 595 34.46 14.97 -25.12
CA VAL A 595 33.16 15.58 -24.83
C VAL A 595 32.37 15.69 -26.13
N ALA A 596 31.26 14.97 -26.24
CA ALA A 596 30.22 15.30 -27.20
C ALA A 596 29.48 16.53 -26.67
N ILE A 597 29.89 17.73 -27.09
CA ILE A 597 29.20 18.97 -26.73
C ILE A 597 27.83 18.96 -27.44
N ARG A 598 26.79 18.56 -26.72
CA ARG A 598 25.42 18.91 -27.12
C ARG A 598 25.14 20.33 -26.63
N PRO A 599 24.50 21.19 -27.44
CA PRO A 599 24.21 22.55 -27.05
C PRO A 599 23.29 22.55 -25.82
N VAL A 600 23.81 23.04 -24.70
CA VAL A 600 23.01 23.35 -23.51
C VAL A 600 22.29 24.66 -23.82
N ARG A 601 20.96 24.61 -23.93
CA ARG A 601 20.14 25.82 -23.79
C ARG A 601 20.26 26.28 -22.33
N LEU A 602 21.04 27.33 -22.09
CA LEU A 602 20.95 28.09 -20.85
C LEU A 602 19.57 28.74 -20.81
N SER A 603 18.69 28.22 -19.95
CA SER A 603 17.51 28.97 -19.53
C SER A 603 18.00 30.20 -18.77
N THR A 604 17.65 31.37 -19.29
CA THR A 604 17.88 32.66 -18.67
C THR A 604 17.38 32.68 -17.22
N GLY A 605 18.21 33.19 -16.31
CA GLY A 605 17.78 33.64 -14.99
C GLY A 605 18.61 33.11 -13.83
N ARG A 606 19.70 33.81 -13.50
CA ARG A 606 20.08 34.20 -12.12
C ARG A 606 21.31 35.11 -12.17
N LYS A 607 21.09 36.38 -11.81
CA LYS A 607 22.16 37.32 -11.43
C LYS A 607 22.79 36.81 -10.13
N VAL A 608 24.11 36.72 -10.07
CA VAL A 608 24.86 36.54 -8.82
C VAL A 608 25.80 37.74 -8.70
N TYR A 609 25.64 38.47 -7.60
CA TYR A 609 26.42 39.64 -7.24
C TYR A 609 27.83 39.23 -6.78
N LEU A 610 28.86 39.95 -7.24
CA LEU A 610 30.19 39.96 -6.64
C LEU A 610 30.14 40.76 -5.33
N PRO A 611 30.78 40.32 -4.23
CA PRO A 611 31.15 41.25 -3.17
C PRO A 611 32.40 42.05 -3.58
N PRO A 612 32.50 43.34 -3.20
CA PRO A 612 33.65 44.18 -3.51
C PRO A 612 34.87 43.77 -2.68
N GLN A 613 36.03 43.87 -3.33
CA GLN A 613 37.34 43.79 -2.68
C GLN A 613 37.55 45.00 -1.76
N VAL A 614 38.15 44.76 -0.59
CA VAL A 614 39.02 45.70 0.13
C VAL A 614 40.32 44.98 0.42
#